data_AF-A0A9X2N731-F1
#
_entry.id   AF-A0A9X2N731-F1
#
_cell.length_a   1.000
_cell.length_b   1.000
_cell.length_c   1.000
_cell.angle_alpha   90.00
_cell.angle_beta   90.00
_cell.angle_gamma   90.00
#
_symmetry.space_group_name_H-M   'P 1'
#
loop_
_entity.id
_entity.type
_entity.pdbx_description
1 polymer ?
#
loop_
_entity_poly.entity_id
_entity_poly.type
_entity_poly.pdbx_seq_one_letter_code
_entity_poly.pdbx_strand_id
1 'polypeptide(L)'
;MTDTTGVIADLTAEAAEVDALVAGLTEAEWDTPTPAPGWSVRHQIGHLAFIFRIAGLSAAQPEAFEQLTASLTGGLDVAVEAALQEYIHDPAEVLLTRWRAERDAGIKALAAVPGDRLVPWLVNPLPPYVLACAGMMELFGHGQDVADALGVRPVRTDRIKHLCGFAVRVRDFGYEARGLEPPAEEFRYELTGPSGAVWTFGPADATQRVTGSAEDFCLLVTRRRHHADLDVRAEGALAEAWLDVAQAYRGPAGEGRQPGQFTR
;
A
#
# COMPACT_ATOMS: atom_id res chain seq x y z
N MET A 1 13.46 -11.40 8.92
CA MET A 1 13.19 -10.11 9.59
C MET A 1 12.14 -10.35 10.66
N THR A 2 12.54 -10.43 11.92
CA THR A 2 11.66 -10.57 13.09
C THR A 2 11.65 -9.31 13.96
N ASP A 3 12.45 -8.30 13.63
CA ASP A 3 12.43 -7.00 14.29
C ASP A 3 11.30 -6.14 13.71
N THR A 4 10.21 -6.03 14.46
CA THR A 4 9.04 -5.21 14.17
C THR A 4 9.30 -3.72 14.40
N THR A 5 10.31 -3.37 15.23
CA THR A 5 10.53 -2.01 15.74
C THR A 5 10.83 -1.02 14.62
N GLY A 6 11.72 -1.40 13.69
CA GLY A 6 12.07 -0.57 12.55
C GLY A 6 10.88 -0.29 11.62
N VAL A 7 10.09 -1.33 11.32
CA VAL A 7 8.92 -1.22 10.41
C VAL A 7 7.86 -0.29 11.00
N ILE A 8 7.59 -0.38 12.31
CA ILE A 8 6.59 0.45 12.97
C ILE A 8 7.02 1.92 13.03
N ALA A 9 8.29 2.19 13.32
CA ALA A 9 8.83 3.55 13.30
C ALA A 9 8.72 4.17 11.89
N ASP A 10 9.06 3.39 10.86
CA ASP A 10 8.97 3.85 9.47
C ASP A 10 7.52 4.03 9.00
N LEU A 11 6.61 3.16 9.42
CA LEU A 11 5.16 3.31 9.19
C LEU A 11 4.63 4.60 9.81
N THR A 12 5.06 4.92 11.03
CA THR A 12 4.68 6.16 11.72
C THR A 12 5.17 7.39 10.94
N ALA A 13 6.41 7.35 10.44
CA ALA A 13 6.98 8.44 9.67
C ALA A 13 6.27 8.63 8.32
N GLU A 14 6.04 7.55 7.55
CA GLU A 14 5.30 7.66 6.28
C GLU A 14 3.86 8.14 6.48
N ALA A 15 3.20 7.73 7.58
CA ALA A 15 1.84 8.16 7.85
C ALA A 15 1.76 9.65 8.24
N ALA A 16 2.83 10.19 8.83
CA ALA A 16 2.96 11.62 9.08
C ALA A 16 3.18 12.43 7.79
N GLU A 17 3.90 11.89 6.80
CA GLU A 17 4.04 12.52 5.48
C GLU A 17 2.68 12.65 4.77
N VAL A 18 1.86 11.59 4.81
CA VAL A 18 0.49 11.63 4.24
C VAL A 18 -0.40 12.62 4.98
N ASP A 19 -0.31 12.69 6.32
CA ASP A 19 -1.03 13.69 7.12
C ASP A 19 -0.67 15.12 6.70
N ALA A 20 0.63 15.39 6.51
CA ALA A 20 1.13 16.70 6.12
C ALA A 20 0.60 17.17 4.75
N LEU A 21 0.31 16.26 3.82
CA LEU A 21 -0.30 16.60 2.52
C LEU A 21 -1.69 17.23 2.67
N VAL A 22 -2.47 16.79 3.68
CA VAL A 22 -3.88 17.16 3.82
C VAL A 22 -4.18 18.12 4.97
N ALA A 23 -3.25 18.27 5.92
CA ALA A 23 -3.45 19.04 7.15
C ALA A 23 -3.78 20.52 6.94
N GLY A 24 -3.32 21.11 5.83
CA GLY A 24 -3.52 22.52 5.48
C GLY A 24 -4.59 22.77 4.42
N LEU A 25 -5.25 21.73 3.92
CA LEU A 25 -6.23 21.86 2.84
C LEU A 25 -7.55 22.47 3.36
N THR A 26 -8.16 23.27 2.51
CA THR A 26 -9.53 23.77 2.68
C THR A 26 -10.56 22.68 2.43
N GLU A 27 -11.80 22.87 2.93
CA GLU A 27 -12.90 21.91 2.70
C GLU A 27 -13.10 21.57 1.22
N ALA A 28 -12.99 22.56 0.33
CA ALA A 28 -13.16 22.35 -1.12
C ALA A 28 -12.01 21.53 -1.73
N GLU A 29 -10.79 21.67 -1.23
CA GLU A 29 -9.63 20.91 -1.71
C GLU A 29 -9.71 19.43 -1.33
N TRP A 30 -10.40 19.08 -0.24
CA TRP A 30 -10.69 17.68 0.11
C TRP A 30 -11.58 16.98 -0.92
N ASP A 31 -12.37 17.75 -1.69
CA ASP A 31 -13.22 17.22 -2.76
C ASP A 31 -12.52 17.21 -4.13
N THR A 32 -11.22 17.56 -4.19
CA THR A 32 -10.42 17.47 -5.40
C THR A 32 -10.37 16.02 -5.90
N PRO A 33 -10.77 15.75 -7.16
CA PRO A 33 -10.65 14.42 -7.75
C PRO A 33 -9.20 13.96 -7.81
N THR A 34 -8.96 12.72 -7.44
CA THR A 34 -7.65 12.08 -7.56
C THR A 34 -7.57 11.29 -8.86
N PRO A 35 -6.37 10.83 -9.27
CA PRO A 35 -6.27 9.96 -10.43
C PRO A 35 -7.02 8.63 -10.27
N ALA A 36 -7.32 8.18 -9.05
CA ALA A 36 -8.20 7.03 -8.83
C ALA A 36 -9.66 7.38 -9.21
N PRO A 37 -10.25 6.71 -10.23
CA PRO A 37 -11.58 7.09 -10.73
C PRO A 37 -12.65 7.10 -9.64
N GLY A 38 -13.40 8.20 -9.55
CA GLY A 38 -14.48 8.36 -8.56
C GLY A 38 -14.03 8.77 -7.16
N TRP A 39 -12.72 8.79 -6.87
CA TRP A 39 -12.20 9.09 -5.54
C TRP A 39 -11.61 10.49 -5.48
N SER A 40 -12.09 11.30 -4.53
CA SER A 40 -11.46 12.56 -4.14
C SER A 40 -10.41 12.36 -3.05
N VAL A 41 -9.67 13.41 -2.68
CA VAL A 41 -8.74 13.40 -1.52
C VAL A 41 -9.45 12.88 -0.26
N ARG A 42 -10.71 13.28 -0.04
CA ARG A 42 -11.56 12.78 1.05
C ARG A 42 -11.75 11.26 1.02
N HIS A 43 -11.95 10.68 -0.16
CA HIS A 43 -12.09 9.24 -0.31
C HIS A 43 -10.77 8.52 0.03
N GLN A 44 -9.63 9.07 -0.42
CA GLN A 44 -8.31 8.51 -0.09
C GLN A 44 -8.06 8.49 1.42
N ILE A 45 -8.32 9.61 2.11
CA ILE A 45 -8.09 9.70 3.56
C ILE A 45 -9.11 8.89 4.36
N GLY A 46 -10.39 8.86 3.94
CA GLY A 46 -11.40 8.02 4.56
C GLY A 46 -11.07 6.53 4.47
N HIS A 47 -10.58 6.09 3.31
CA HIS A 47 -10.12 4.71 3.13
C HIS A 47 -8.94 4.39 4.05
N LEU A 48 -7.93 5.25 4.08
CA LEU A 48 -6.78 5.07 4.96
C LEU A 48 -7.20 5.00 6.43
N ALA A 49 -8.08 5.88 6.88
CA ALA A 49 -8.62 5.86 8.24
C ALA A 49 -9.26 4.51 8.55
N PHE A 50 -10.18 4.06 7.70
CA PHE A 50 -10.83 2.76 7.84
C PHE A 50 -9.82 1.59 7.87
N ILE A 51 -8.84 1.55 6.97
CA ILE A 51 -7.84 0.47 6.94
C ILE A 51 -7.02 0.43 8.23
N PHE A 52 -6.60 1.59 8.76
CA PHE A 52 -5.88 1.64 10.03
C PHE A 52 -6.76 1.27 11.23
N ARG A 53 -8.05 1.63 11.21
CA ARG A 53 -9.03 1.18 12.22
C ARG A 53 -9.11 -0.35 12.25
N ILE A 54 -9.28 -1.01 11.11
CA ILE A 54 -9.40 -2.48 11.08
C ILE A 54 -8.08 -3.18 11.39
N ALA A 55 -6.93 -2.59 11.04
CA ALA A 55 -5.62 -3.08 11.49
C ALA A 55 -5.47 -2.99 13.02
N GLY A 56 -5.95 -1.89 13.61
CA GLY A 56 -6.02 -1.73 15.07
C GLY A 56 -6.92 -2.75 15.75
N LEU A 57 -8.10 -3.02 15.18
CA LEU A 57 -9.00 -4.07 15.67
C LEU A 57 -8.35 -5.46 15.57
N SER A 58 -7.75 -5.79 14.42
CA SER A 58 -7.03 -7.06 14.22
C SER A 58 -5.96 -7.29 15.30
N ALA A 59 -5.19 -6.25 15.63
CA ALA A 59 -4.10 -6.35 16.59
C ALA A 59 -4.55 -6.32 18.07
N ALA A 60 -5.52 -5.48 18.43
CA ALA A 60 -5.90 -5.26 19.84
C ALA A 60 -7.21 -5.95 20.26
N GLN A 61 -8.12 -6.24 19.32
CA GLN A 61 -9.46 -6.79 19.57
C GLN A 61 -9.85 -7.82 18.48
N PRO A 62 -9.18 -8.99 18.42
CA PRO A 62 -9.41 -10.00 17.37
C PRO A 62 -10.87 -10.41 17.18
N GLU A 63 -11.65 -10.57 18.25
CA GLU A 63 -13.07 -10.96 18.11
C GLU A 63 -13.92 -9.86 17.46
N ALA A 64 -13.60 -8.58 17.74
CA ALA A 64 -14.29 -7.45 17.12
C ALA A 64 -13.90 -7.33 15.63
N PHE A 65 -12.65 -7.63 15.29
CA PHE A 65 -12.21 -7.72 13.89
C PHE A 65 -12.97 -8.82 13.14
N GLU A 66 -13.12 -10.01 13.72
CA GLU A 66 -13.86 -11.12 13.12
C GLU A 66 -15.34 -10.78 12.93
N GLN A 67 -15.98 -10.13 13.91
CA GLN A 67 -17.37 -9.69 13.78
C GLN A 67 -17.55 -8.65 12.66
N LEU A 68 -16.66 -7.66 12.60
CA LEU A 68 -16.67 -6.66 11.55
C LEU A 68 -16.49 -7.32 10.19
N THR A 69 -15.49 -8.21 10.05
CA THR A 69 -15.17 -8.87 8.78
C THR A 69 -16.18 -9.93 8.37
N ALA A 70 -16.89 -10.57 9.30
CA ALA A 70 -17.98 -11.50 8.99
C ALA A 70 -19.21 -10.80 8.39
N SER A 71 -19.42 -9.51 8.70
CA SER A 71 -20.52 -8.72 8.11
C SER A 71 -20.23 -8.26 6.67
N LEU A 72 -19.01 -8.48 6.19
CA LEU A 72 -18.54 -8.11 4.86
C LEU A 72 -18.95 -9.15 3.80
N THR A 73 -20.25 -9.26 3.57
CA THR A 73 -20.80 -10.13 2.51
C THR A 73 -20.59 -9.48 1.14
N GLY A 74 -19.82 -10.11 0.25
CA GLY A 74 -19.57 -9.62 -1.12
C GLY A 74 -18.11 -9.39 -1.50
N GLY A 75 -17.17 -9.62 -0.58
CA GLY A 75 -15.72 -9.46 -0.81
C GLY A 75 -15.18 -8.15 -0.21
N LEU A 76 -13.85 -8.04 -0.17
CA LEU A 76 -13.15 -6.93 0.48
C LEU A 76 -13.50 -5.57 -0.11
N ASP A 77 -13.70 -5.48 -1.43
CA ASP A 77 -13.94 -4.19 -2.09
C ASP A 77 -15.33 -3.63 -1.77
N VAL A 78 -16.36 -4.48 -1.74
CA VAL A 78 -17.74 -4.08 -1.37
C VAL A 78 -17.77 -3.60 0.07
N ALA A 79 -17.01 -4.27 0.94
CA ALA A 79 -16.88 -3.93 2.33
C ALA A 79 -16.17 -2.61 2.58
N VAL A 80 -15.04 -2.40 1.89
CA VAL A 80 -14.29 -1.15 1.93
C VAL A 80 -15.17 -0.01 1.43
N GLU A 81 -15.89 -0.20 0.31
CA GLU A 81 -16.79 0.81 -0.24
C GLU A 81 -17.94 1.14 0.74
N ALA A 82 -18.58 0.13 1.33
CA ALA A 82 -19.65 0.35 2.31
C ALA A 82 -19.14 1.05 3.57
N ALA A 83 -17.97 0.66 4.08
CA ALA A 83 -17.37 1.30 5.24
C ALA A 83 -16.91 2.73 4.94
N LEU A 84 -16.42 3.00 3.73
CA LEU A 84 -15.99 4.32 3.29
C LEU A 84 -17.14 5.34 3.34
N GLN A 85 -18.38 4.90 3.13
CA GLN A 85 -19.57 5.76 3.30
C GLN A 85 -19.73 6.32 4.72
N GLU A 86 -19.15 5.70 5.76
CA GLU A 86 -19.14 6.25 7.12
C GLU A 86 -18.13 7.40 7.32
N TYR A 87 -17.27 7.66 6.32
CA TYR A 87 -16.18 8.63 6.40
C TYR A 87 -16.34 9.78 5.41
N ILE A 88 -16.77 9.51 4.17
CA ILE A 88 -16.73 10.51 3.08
C ILE A 88 -17.77 11.62 3.19
N HIS A 89 -18.69 11.53 4.15
CA HIS A 89 -19.66 12.61 4.44
C HIS A 89 -19.21 13.49 5.61
N ASP A 90 -18.12 13.14 6.30
CA ASP A 90 -17.56 13.96 7.38
C ASP A 90 -16.95 15.24 6.81
N PRO A 91 -17.10 16.41 7.48
CA PRO A 91 -16.31 17.60 7.18
C PRO A 91 -14.80 17.33 7.26
N ALA A 92 -13.99 18.06 6.50
CA ALA A 92 -12.56 17.82 6.37
C ALA A 92 -11.82 17.77 7.73
N GLU A 93 -12.14 18.69 8.64
CA GLU A 93 -11.56 18.73 9.98
C GLU A 93 -11.92 17.49 10.82
N VAL A 94 -13.16 17.01 10.70
CA VAL A 94 -13.64 15.81 11.40
C VAL A 94 -12.92 14.58 10.84
N LEU A 95 -12.86 14.47 9.52
CA LEU A 95 -12.21 13.33 8.88
C LEU A 95 -10.70 13.30 9.15
N LEU A 96 -10.02 14.46 9.13
CA LEU A 96 -8.62 14.57 9.53
C LEU A 96 -8.39 14.13 10.98
N THR A 97 -9.29 14.51 11.89
CA THR A 97 -9.23 14.08 13.28
C THR A 97 -9.41 12.57 13.43
N ARG A 98 -10.37 11.98 12.69
CA ARG A 98 -10.60 10.53 12.66
C ARG A 98 -9.39 9.79 12.06
N TRP A 99 -8.85 10.26 10.94
CA TRP A 99 -7.63 9.73 10.32
C TRP A 99 -6.49 9.64 11.33
N ARG A 100 -6.19 10.74 12.02
CA ARG A 100 -5.14 10.78 13.05
C ARG A 100 -5.39 9.79 14.18
N ALA A 101 -6.62 9.76 14.71
CA ALA A 101 -6.98 8.88 15.81
C ALA A 101 -6.88 7.40 15.43
N GLU A 102 -7.42 7.01 14.27
CA GLU A 102 -7.43 5.63 13.78
C GLU A 102 -6.03 5.17 13.38
N ARG A 103 -5.25 6.03 12.71
CA ARG A 103 -3.83 5.81 12.42
C ARG A 103 -3.04 5.54 13.70
N ASP A 104 -3.10 6.46 14.66
CA ASP A 104 -2.29 6.39 15.88
C ASP A 104 -2.67 5.17 16.73
N ALA A 105 -3.97 4.87 16.84
CA ALA A 105 -4.47 3.69 17.53
C ALA A 105 -4.04 2.40 16.83
N GLY A 106 -4.13 2.33 15.50
CA GLY A 106 -3.75 1.17 14.71
C GLY A 106 -2.25 0.87 14.78
N ILE A 107 -1.41 1.88 14.59
CA ILE A 107 0.06 1.74 14.70
C ILE A 107 0.45 1.29 16.12
N LYS A 108 -0.14 1.91 17.15
CA LYS A 108 0.11 1.53 18.55
C LYS A 108 -0.31 0.09 18.84
N ALA A 109 -1.45 -0.35 18.33
CA ALA A 109 -1.93 -1.71 18.50
C ALA A 109 -0.98 -2.72 17.86
N LEU A 110 -0.56 -2.48 16.61
CA LEU A 110 0.42 -3.33 15.91
C LEU A 110 1.75 -3.41 16.67
N ALA A 111 2.24 -2.29 17.19
CA ALA A 111 3.47 -2.22 17.96
C ALA A 111 3.41 -3.04 19.27
N ALA A 112 2.21 -3.21 19.84
CA ALA A 112 2.01 -3.94 21.08
C ALA A 112 1.93 -5.47 20.89
N VAL A 113 1.77 -5.96 19.65
CA VAL A 113 1.71 -7.40 19.38
C VAL A 113 3.12 -8.00 19.43
N PRO A 114 3.36 -9.05 20.25
CA PRO A 114 4.62 -9.79 20.23
C PRO A 114 4.94 -10.32 18.82
N GLY A 115 6.20 -10.17 18.38
CA GLY A 115 6.61 -10.49 17.01
C GLY A 115 6.52 -11.97 16.61
N ASP A 116 6.33 -12.87 17.58
CA ASP A 116 6.11 -14.30 17.40
C ASP A 116 4.63 -14.70 17.31
N ARG A 117 3.70 -13.74 17.42
CA ARG A 117 2.27 -13.95 17.28
C ARG A 117 1.77 -13.54 15.90
N LEU A 118 0.65 -14.15 15.51
CA LEU A 118 -0.13 -13.75 14.35
C LEU A 118 -1.33 -12.93 14.78
N VAL A 119 -1.75 -12.02 13.92
CA VAL A 119 -3.03 -11.31 14.04
C VAL A 119 -3.99 -11.84 12.98
N PRO A 120 -5.31 -11.93 13.23
CA PRO A 120 -6.28 -12.30 12.21
C PRO A 120 -6.26 -11.26 11.09
N TRP A 121 -6.34 -11.71 9.84
CA TRP A 121 -6.48 -10.80 8.71
C TRP A 121 -7.38 -11.42 7.65
N LEU A 122 -7.76 -10.60 6.66
CA LEU A 122 -8.87 -10.83 5.74
C LEU A 122 -8.83 -12.15 4.96
N VAL A 123 -7.66 -12.77 4.81
CA VAL A 123 -7.51 -14.06 4.11
C VAL A 123 -6.89 -15.09 5.03
N ASN A 124 -5.68 -14.79 5.53
CA ASN A 124 -4.95 -15.65 6.46
C ASN A 124 -4.40 -14.79 7.59
N PRO A 125 -4.35 -15.32 8.83
CA PRO A 125 -3.59 -14.71 9.90
C PRO A 125 -2.13 -14.49 9.48
N LEU A 126 -1.55 -13.36 9.89
CA LEU A 126 -0.22 -12.96 9.46
C LEU A 126 0.55 -12.25 10.59
N PRO A 127 1.90 -12.22 10.54
CA PRO A 127 2.68 -11.52 11.54
C PRO A 127 2.41 -10.00 11.52
N PRO A 128 2.44 -9.31 12.67
CA PRO A 128 2.14 -7.88 12.74
C PRO A 128 3.08 -7.01 11.89
N TYR A 129 4.35 -7.40 11.72
CA TYR A 129 5.27 -6.67 10.84
C TYR A 129 4.86 -6.76 9.36
N VAL A 130 4.25 -7.87 8.93
CA VAL A 130 3.74 -8.01 7.55
C VAL A 130 2.54 -7.10 7.36
N LEU A 131 1.66 -6.99 8.37
CA LEU A 131 0.54 -6.04 8.33
C LEU A 131 1.03 -4.60 8.29
N ALA A 132 2.08 -4.27 9.06
CA ALA A 132 2.70 -2.95 9.01
C ALA A 132 3.29 -2.63 7.64
N CYS A 133 3.95 -3.58 6.96
CA CYS A 133 4.39 -3.38 5.58
C CYS A 133 3.23 -3.24 4.58
N ALA A 134 2.10 -3.91 4.81
CA ALA A 134 0.89 -3.67 4.03
C ALA A 134 0.34 -2.25 4.28
N GLY A 135 0.39 -1.75 5.52
CA GLY A 135 0.09 -0.35 5.84
C GLY A 135 1.00 0.64 5.10
N MET A 136 2.29 0.34 4.94
CA MET A 136 3.22 1.14 4.11
C MET A 136 2.78 1.18 2.64
N MET A 137 2.28 0.05 2.12
CA MET A 137 1.74 -0.06 0.77
C MET A 137 0.50 0.82 0.58
N GLU A 138 -0.43 0.80 1.54
CA GLU A 138 -1.62 1.65 1.54
C GLU A 138 -1.25 3.15 1.58
N LEU A 139 -0.40 3.55 2.53
CA LEU A 139 0.07 4.94 2.64
C LEU A 139 0.77 5.43 1.37
N PHE A 140 1.62 4.59 0.76
CA PHE A 140 2.32 4.94 -0.46
C PHE A 140 1.33 5.16 -1.62
N GLY A 141 0.43 4.20 -1.86
CA GLY A 141 -0.52 4.25 -2.97
C GLY A 141 -1.51 5.41 -2.85
N HIS A 142 -2.21 5.48 -1.72
CA HIS A 142 -3.23 6.51 -1.47
C HIS A 142 -2.60 7.89 -1.29
N GLY A 143 -1.45 7.97 -0.61
CA GLY A 143 -0.68 9.22 -0.48
C GLY A 143 -0.15 9.72 -1.82
N GLN A 144 0.23 8.84 -2.75
CA GLN A 144 0.61 9.24 -4.11
C GLN A 144 -0.58 9.77 -4.90
N ASP A 145 -1.75 9.14 -4.81
CA ASP A 145 -2.96 9.65 -5.48
C ASP A 145 -3.37 11.04 -4.96
N VAL A 146 -3.21 11.30 -3.64
CA VAL A 146 -3.39 12.63 -3.04
C VAL A 146 -2.34 13.62 -3.56
N ALA A 147 -1.06 13.24 -3.54
CA ALA A 147 0.01 14.12 -3.99
C ALA A 147 -0.15 14.51 -5.48
N ASP A 148 -0.54 13.56 -6.33
CA ASP A 148 -0.83 13.80 -7.74
C ASP A 148 -2.01 14.76 -7.93
N ALA A 149 -3.09 14.61 -7.14
CA ALA A 149 -4.25 15.51 -7.18
C ALA A 149 -3.89 16.95 -6.79
N LEU A 150 -2.96 17.11 -5.85
CA LEU A 150 -2.47 18.39 -5.36
C LEU A 150 -1.31 18.96 -6.19
N GLY A 151 -0.78 18.22 -7.17
CA GLY A 151 0.38 18.62 -7.97
C GLY A 151 1.69 18.70 -7.17
N VAL A 152 1.80 17.92 -6.09
CA VAL A 152 2.99 17.88 -5.22
C VAL A 152 3.80 16.62 -5.51
N ARG A 153 5.13 16.74 -5.51
CA ARG A 153 6.03 15.57 -5.59
C ARG A 153 6.53 15.17 -4.21
N PRO A 154 6.13 14.00 -3.68
CA PRO A 154 6.65 13.52 -2.40
C PRO A 154 8.15 13.23 -2.47
N VAL A 155 8.87 13.49 -1.38
CA VAL A 155 10.29 13.10 -1.25
C VAL A 155 10.35 11.71 -0.62
N ARG A 156 10.81 10.70 -1.37
CA ARG A 156 10.92 9.34 -0.86
C ARG A 156 12.25 9.11 -0.15
N THR A 157 12.21 8.27 0.88
CA THR A 157 13.38 7.86 1.66
C THR A 157 13.52 6.34 1.67
N ASP A 158 14.61 5.82 2.23
CA ASP A 158 14.87 4.38 2.31
C ASP A 158 13.79 3.57 3.07
N ARG A 159 12.86 4.23 3.78
CA ARG A 159 11.70 3.61 4.42
C ARG A 159 10.85 2.78 3.45
N ILE A 160 10.85 3.14 2.15
CA ILE A 160 10.14 2.38 1.10
C ILE A 160 10.70 0.95 0.90
N LYS A 161 11.88 0.62 1.46
CA LYS A 161 12.42 -0.75 1.45
C LYS A 161 11.44 -1.78 2.01
N HIS A 162 10.65 -1.39 3.01
CA HIS A 162 9.62 -2.26 3.61
C HIS A 162 8.52 -2.60 2.60
N LEU A 163 8.08 -1.61 1.82
CA LEU A 163 7.15 -1.82 0.71
C LEU A 163 7.78 -2.69 -0.39
N CYS A 164 9.04 -2.44 -0.77
CA CYS A 164 9.71 -3.28 -1.77
C CYS A 164 9.73 -4.76 -1.36
N GLY A 165 10.17 -5.04 -0.13
CA GLY A 165 10.22 -6.41 0.40
C GLY A 165 8.84 -7.06 0.52
N PHE A 166 7.81 -6.27 0.88
CA PHE A 166 6.43 -6.74 0.90
C PHE A 166 5.93 -7.10 -0.50
N ALA A 167 6.11 -6.21 -1.48
CA ALA A 167 5.69 -6.45 -2.86
C ALA A 167 6.36 -7.68 -3.48
N VAL A 168 7.64 -7.94 -3.18
CA VAL A 168 8.33 -9.18 -3.59
C VAL A 168 7.67 -10.41 -2.95
N ARG A 169 7.34 -10.34 -1.65
CA ARG A 169 6.66 -11.44 -0.94
C ARG A 169 5.29 -11.76 -1.52
N VAL A 170 4.58 -10.75 -2.03
CA VAL A 170 3.21 -10.89 -2.54
C VAL A 170 3.13 -10.77 -4.06
N ARG A 171 4.24 -11.02 -4.78
CA ARG A 171 4.34 -10.85 -6.24
C ARG A 171 3.21 -11.55 -7.02
N ASP A 172 2.70 -12.65 -6.45
CA ASP A 172 1.71 -13.52 -7.05
C ASP A 172 0.31 -12.88 -7.09
N PHE A 173 0.05 -11.87 -6.25
CA PHE A 173 -1.26 -11.18 -6.21
C PHE A 173 -1.64 -10.58 -7.56
N GLY A 174 -0.66 -10.13 -8.36
CA GLY A 174 -0.90 -9.61 -9.69
C GLY A 174 -1.49 -10.63 -10.67
N TYR A 175 -1.05 -11.89 -10.58
CA TYR A 175 -1.57 -13.01 -11.36
C TYR A 175 -2.93 -13.46 -10.82
N GLU A 176 -3.03 -13.64 -9.50
CA GLU A 176 -4.27 -14.06 -8.82
C GLU A 176 -5.43 -13.11 -9.11
N ALA A 177 -5.19 -11.78 -9.08
CA ALA A 177 -6.19 -10.76 -9.38
C ALA A 177 -6.73 -10.82 -10.82
N ARG A 178 -6.04 -11.55 -11.72
CA ARG A 178 -6.41 -11.75 -13.12
C ARG A 178 -6.79 -13.20 -13.43
N GLY A 179 -6.88 -14.07 -12.42
CA GLY A 179 -7.15 -15.50 -12.61
C GLY A 179 -6.05 -16.23 -13.39
N LEU A 180 -4.82 -15.72 -13.33
CA LEU A 180 -3.65 -16.33 -13.95
C LEU A 180 -2.89 -17.17 -12.92
N GLU A 181 -2.25 -18.24 -13.38
CA GLU A 181 -1.37 -19.07 -12.54
C GLU A 181 -0.02 -18.35 -12.37
N PRO A 182 0.44 -18.06 -11.14
CA PRO A 182 1.76 -17.50 -10.91
C PRO A 182 2.87 -18.48 -11.33
N PRO A 183 3.97 -18.02 -11.93
CA PRO A 183 5.11 -18.88 -12.26
C PRO A 183 5.78 -19.44 -10.99
N ALA A 184 6.20 -20.70 -11.05
CA ALA A 184 6.93 -21.34 -9.95
C ALA A 184 8.36 -20.82 -9.82
N GLU A 185 8.93 -20.31 -10.92
CA GLU A 185 10.28 -19.77 -10.98
C GLU A 185 10.45 -18.55 -10.07
N GLU A 186 11.49 -18.56 -9.25
CA GLU A 186 11.84 -17.44 -8.38
C GLU A 186 12.48 -16.30 -9.18
N PHE A 187 12.24 -15.07 -8.73
CA PHE A 187 12.79 -13.86 -9.36
C PHE A 187 13.86 -13.24 -8.46
N ARG A 188 14.87 -12.64 -9.08
CA ARG A 188 15.84 -11.76 -8.43
C ARG A 188 15.39 -10.32 -8.59
N TYR A 189 15.32 -9.58 -7.49
CA TYR A 189 15.06 -8.14 -7.50
C TYR A 189 16.31 -7.40 -7.06
N GLU A 190 16.75 -6.40 -7.82
CA GLU A 190 17.88 -5.53 -7.48
C GLU A 190 17.44 -4.06 -7.60
N LEU A 191 17.08 -3.47 -6.47
CA LEU A 191 16.42 -2.17 -6.40
C LEU A 191 17.36 -1.13 -5.77
N THR A 192 17.51 0.02 -6.41
CA THR A 192 18.31 1.13 -5.88
C THR A 192 17.43 2.03 -5.02
N GLY A 193 17.69 2.08 -3.72
CA GLY A 193 16.99 2.93 -2.77
C GLY A 193 17.25 4.42 -2.98
N PRO A 194 16.43 5.33 -2.41
CA PRO A 194 16.65 6.77 -2.48
C PRO A 194 18.04 7.24 -2.01
N SER A 195 18.67 6.54 -1.07
CA SER A 195 20.05 6.80 -0.64
C SER A 195 21.13 6.39 -1.67
N GLY A 196 20.76 5.68 -2.73
CA GLY A 196 21.69 5.02 -3.66
C GLY A 196 22.11 3.61 -3.24
N ALA A 197 21.69 3.14 -2.06
CA ALA A 197 21.97 1.77 -1.63
C ALA A 197 21.22 0.75 -2.50
N VAL A 198 21.91 -0.30 -2.95
CA VAL A 198 21.28 -1.40 -3.69
C VAL A 198 20.73 -2.43 -2.71
N TRP A 199 19.46 -2.80 -2.87
CA TRP A 199 18.78 -3.84 -2.11
C TRP A 199 18.46 -5.03 -3.01
N THR A 200 18.74 -6.22 -2.51
CA THR A 200 18.53 -7.44 -3.27
C THR A 200 17.53 -8.36 -2.58
N PHE A 201 16.58 -8.90 -3.35
CA PHE A 201 15.60 -9.87 -2.87
C PHE A 201 15.56 -11.09 -3.81
N GLY A 202 15.30 -12.28 -3.26
CA GLY A 202 15.27 -13.53 -4.02
C GLY A 202 16.66 -14.11 -4.34
N PRO A 203 16.70 -15.31 -4.97
CA PRO A 203 17.93 -16.05 -5.22
C PRO A 203 18.89 -15.31 -6.15
N ALA A 204 20.20 -15.38 -5.85
CA ALA A 204 21.22 -14.69 -6.66
C ALA A 204 21.41 -15.31 -8.06
N ASP A 205 21.07 -16.58 -8.21
CA ASP A 205 21.15 -17.39 -9.42
C ASP A 205 19.84 -17.44 -10.22
N ALA A 206 18.79 -16.75 -9.77
CA ALA A 206 17.54 -16.66 -10.53
C ALA A 206 17.76 -16.02 -11.91
N THR A 207 17.21 -16.68 -12.93
CA THR A 207 17.32 -16.25 -14.33
C THR A 207 16.29 -15.18 -14.71
N GLN A 208 15.24 -15.03 -13.91
CA GLN A 208 14.23 -13.97 -14.02
C GLN A 208 14.67 -12.81 -13.11
N ARG A 209 14.90 -11.63 -13.66
CA ARG A 209 15.43 -10.49 -12.92
C ARG A 209 14.58 -9.25 -13.09
N VAL A 210 14.41 -8.48 -12.01
CA VAL A 210 13.78 -7.15 -12.01
C VAL A 210 14.75 -6.16 -11.39
N THR A 211 15.10 -5.11 -12.11
CA THR A 211 16.07 -4.10 -11.68
C THR A 211 15.49 -2.70 -11.84
N GLY A 212 15.92 -1.74 -11.02
CA GLY A 212 15.42 -0.37 -11.14
C GLY A 212 15.54 0.50 -9.90
N SER A 213 14.92 1.67 -9.94
CA SER A 213 14.76 2.51 -8.75
C SER A 213 13.69 1.91 -7.82
N ALA A 214 13.91 2.00 -6.51
CA ALA A 214 12.96 1.49 -5.53
C ALA A 214 11.64 2.28 -5.53
N GLU A 215 11.70 3.59 -5.77
CA GLU A 215 10.51 4.45 -5.88
C GLU A 215 9.65 4.05 -7.07
N ASP A 216 10.25 3.87 -8.25
CA ASP A 216 9.50 3.46 -9.43
C ASP A 216 8.95 2.04 -9.29
N PHE A 217 9.71 1.14 -8.65
CA PHE A 217 9.19 -0.18 -8.30
C PHE A 217 7.95 -0.08 -7.40
N CYS A 218 7.96 0.79 -6.39
CA CYS A 218 6.79 1.03 -5.54
C CYS A 218 5.61 1.63 -6.32
N LEU A 219 5.86 2.57 -7.23
CA LEU A 219 4.82 3.14 -8.12
C LEU A 219 4.22 2.07 -9.05
N LEU A 220 5.05 1.15 -9.56
CA LEU A 220 4.60 0.04 -10.39
C LEU A 220 3.69 -0.92 -9.62
N VAL A 221 4.17 -1.45 -8.48
CA VAL A 221 3.45 -2.50 -7.73
C VAL A 221 2.22 -1.96 -7.01
N THR A 222 2.15 -0.65 -6.75
CA THR A 222 0.92 0.01 -6.30
C THR A 222 0.04 0.47 -7.47
N ARG A 223 0.46 0.26 -8.71
CA ARG A 223 -0.27 0.63 -9.94
C ARG A 223 -0.56 2.13 -10.07
N ARG A 224 0.32 2.97 -9.52
CA ARG A 224 0.21 4.44 -9.57
C ARG A 224 0.92 5.06 -10.77
N ARG A 225 1.72 4.27 -11.50
CA ARG A 225 2.31 4.64 -12.80
C ARG A 225 2.28 3.45 -13.75
N HIS A 226 2.34 3.73 -15.05
CA HIS A 226 2.49 2.69 -16.08
C HIS A 226 3.96 2.26 -16.17
N HIS A 227 4.25 0.97 -16.34
CA HIS A 227 5.62 0.46 -16.34
C HIS A 227 6.53 1.11 -17.41
N ALA A 228 5.96 1.48 -18.57
CA ALA A 228 6.69 2.20 -19.63
C ALA A 228 7.24 3.57 -19.20
N ASP A 229 6.69 4.17 -18.14
CA ASP A 229 7.11 5.47 -17.62
C ASP A 229 8.13 5.35 -16.47
N LEU A 230 8.58 4.14 -16.15
CA LEU A 230 9.34 3.85 -14.92
C LEU A 230 10.75 3.34 -15.25
N ASP A 231 11.71 3.63 -14.37
CA ASP A 231 13.02 2.97 -14.38
C ASP A 231 12.93 1.62 -13.66
N VAL A 232 12.10 0.72 -14.20
CA VAL A 232 12.00 -0.68 -13.79
C VAL A 232 12.14 -1.52 -15.05
N ARG A 233 13.11 -2.44 -15.03
CA ARG A 233 13.45 -3.31 -16.16
C ARG A 233 13.38 -4.75 -15.73
N ALA A 234 13.03 -5.61 -16.66
CA ALA A 234 13.04 -7.05 -16.47
C ALA A 234 14.01 -7.73 -17.43
N GLU A 235 14.60 -8.83 -16.99
CA GLU A 235 15.33 -9.78 -17.84
C GLU A 235 14.71 -11.16 -17.64
N GLY A 236 14.32 -11.79 -18.76
CA GLY A 236 13.65 -13.09 -18.76
C GLY A 236 12.14 -12.96 -18.98
N ALA A 237 11.58 -13.89 -19.76
CA ALA A 237 10.21 -13.79 -20.27
C ALA A 237 9.14 -13.71 -19.16
N LEU A 238 9.36 -14.35 -18.00
CA LEU A 238 8.40 -14.34 -16.90
C LEU A 238 8.48 -13.02 -16.13
N ALA A 239 9.69 -12.48 -15.92
CA ALA A 239 9.88 -11.17 -15.31
C ALA A 239 9.32 -10.05 -16.19
N GLU A 240 9.51 -10.13 -17.51
CA GLU A 240 8.93 -9.17 -18.48
C GLU A 240 7.41 -9.18 -18.41
N ALA A 241 6.78 -10.36 -18.48
CA ALA A 241 5.33 -10.49 -18.35
C ALA A 241 4.80 -10.03 -16.98
N TRP A 242 5.59 -10.16 -15.91
CA TRP A 242 5.20 -9.71 -14.58
C TRP A 242 5.03 -8.20 -14.48
N LEU A 243 5.82 -7.41 -15.22
CA LEU A 243 5.71 -5.94 -15.18
C LEU A 243 4.31 -5.44 -15.59
N ASP A 244 3.60 -6.18 -16.46
CA ASP A 244 2.24 -5.83 -16.89
C ASP A 244 1.17 -6.11 -15.83
N VAL A 245 1.45 -7.06 -14.93
CA VAL A 245 0.48 -7.54 -13.93
C VAL A 245 0.84 -7.18 -12.49
N ALA A 246 2.03 -6.58 -12.27
CA ALA A 246 2.55 -6.23 -10.95
C ALA A 246 1.50 -5.51 -10.07
N GLN A 247 1.29 -6.06 -8.86
CA GLN A 247 0.31 -5.57 -7.89
C GLN A 247 0.69 -6.08 -6.48
N ALA A 248 0.76 -5.20 -5.50
CA ALA A 248 1.11 -5.52 -4.12
C ALA A 248 -0.09 -5.54 -3.15
N TYR A 249 -1.32 -5.60 -3.67
CA TYR A 249 -2.55 -5.63 -2.88
C TYR A 249 -3.53 -6.65 -3.45
N ARG A 250 -4.49 -7.09 -2.62
CA ARG A 250 -5.59 -7.96 -3.07
C ARG A 250 -6.77 -7.09 -3.50
N GLY A 251 -7.51 -7.56 -4.50
CA GLY A 251 -8.61 -6.81 -5.12
C GLY A 251 -8.41 -6.67 -6.64
N PRO A 252 -9.41 -6.14 -7.35
CA PRO A 252 -9.35 -5.94 -8.78
C PRO A 252 -8.22 -4.98 -9.16
N ALA A 253 -7.60 -5.24 -10.29
CA ALA A 253 -6.49 -4.42 -10.80
C ALA A 253 -6.92 -3.01 -11.23
N GLY A 254 -8.24 -2.78 -11.42
CA GLY A 254 -8.78 -1.56 -12.01
C GLY A 254 -8.27 -1.30 -13.43
N GLU A 255 -8.58 -0.13 -13.98
CA GLU A 255 -8.18 0.28 -15.34
C GLU A 255 -6.66 0.55 -15.47
N GLY A 256 -5.97 0.79 -14.35
CA GLY A 256 -4.55 1.13 -14.32
C GLY A 256 -4.26 2.57 -14.77
N ARG A 257 -2.99 2.86 -15.09
CA ARG A 257 -2.51 4.15 -15.61
C ARG A 257 -2.11 4.01 -17.07
N GLN A 258 -2.23 5.08 -17.84
CA GLN A 258 -1.81 5.11 -19.24
C GLN A 258 -0.35 5.56 -19.37
N PRO A 259 0.40 5.09 -20.38
CA PRO A 259 1.73 5.61 -20.68
C PRO A 259 1.71 7.14 -20.89
N GLY A 260 2.66 7.85 -20.29
CA GLY A 260 2.76 9.31 -20.39
C GLY A 260 1.67 10.08 -19.66
N GLN A 261 0.84 9.44 -18.83
CA GLN A 261 -0.22 10.10 -18.08
C GLN A 261 0.32 11.12 -17.06
N PHE A 262 1.49 10.84 -16.48
CA PHE A 262 2.12 11.70 -15.48
C PHE A 262 3.46 12.21 -15.99
N THR A 263 3.80 13.45 -15.63
CA THR A 263 5.15 13.97 -15.82
C THR A 263 6.09 13.35 -14.78
N ARG A 264 7.31 13.01 -15.20
CA ARG A 264 8.37 12.49 -14.31
C ARG A 264 8.96 13.59 -13.41
#